data_AF-A0A1J4QCE6-F1
#
_entry.id   AF-A0A1J4QCE6-F1
#
_cell.length_a   1.000
_cell.length_b   1.000
_cell.length_c   1.000
_cell.angle_alpha   90.00
_cell.angle_beta   90.00
_cell.angle_gamma   90.00
#
_symmetry.space_group_name_H-M   'P 1'
#
loop_
_entity.id
_entity.type
_entity.pdbx_description
1 polymer ?
#
loop_
_entity_poly.entity_id
_entity_poly.type
_entity_poly.pdbx_seq_one_letter_code
_entity_poly.pdbx_strand_id
1 'polypeptide(L)'
;MSLSRYGFIVKGADLELFKHHGRIKSELFDIAVSGVQSLEEAIMAAQEMLTRRIEVIELCGGFSAEEEAQIREAINDHVPLGRVQYREQDQSRVDWP
;
A
#
# COMPACT_ATOMS: atom_id res chain seq x y z
N MET A 1 -18.06 -10.71 4.97
CA MET A 1 -18.03 -9.23 4.85
C MET A 1 -17.56 -8.91 3.45
N SER A 2 -18.25 -8.02 2.72
CA SER A 2 -17.76 -7.51 1.44
C SER A 2 -16.93 -6.26 1.70
N LEU A 3 -15.63 -6.35 1.49
CA LEU A 3 -14.74 -5.19 1.53
C LEU A 3 -15.18 -4.18 0.46
N SER A 4 -15.13 -2.89 0.79
CA SER A 4 -15.57 -1.79 -0.09
C SER A 4 -14.55 -0.65 -0.15
N ARG A 5 -13.62 -0.58 0.82
CA ARG A 5 -12.66 0.51 0.95
C ARG A 5 -11.23 -0.03 0.98
N TYR A 6 -10.50 0.20 -0.11
CA TYR A 6 -9.19 -0.41 -0.34
C TYR A 6 -8.10 0.64 -0.38
N GLY A 7 -6.98 0.35 0.26
CA GLY A 7 -5.76 1.14 0.19
C GLY A 7 -4.67 0.36 -0.52
N PHE A 8 -3.97 1.02 -1.45
CA PHE A 8 -2.76 0.49 -2.07
C PHE A 8 -1.61 1.44 -1.81
N ILE A 9 -0.53 0.92 -1.25
CA ILE A 9 0.73 1.66 -1.10
C ILE A 9 1.75 1.04 -2.05
N VAL A 10 2.26 1.84 -2.96
CA VAL A 10 3.20 1.38 -4.00
C VAL A 10 4.56 2.01 -3.74
N LYS A 11 5.58 1.20 -3.44
CA LYS A 11 6.96 1.68 -3.30
C LYS A 11 7.63 1.76 -4.67
N GLY A 12 8.31 2.87 -4.94
CA GLY A 12 9.03 3.05 -6.21
C GLY A 12 9.99 4.24 -6.17
N ALA A 13 11.03 4.19 -7.01
CA ALA A 13 11.88 5.36 -7.22
C ALA A 13 11.02 6.49 -7.84
N ASP A 14 11.16 7.71 -7.30
CA ASP A 14 10.44 8.93 -7.74
C ASP A 14 8.94 8.98 -7.38
N LEU A 15 8.43 8.04 -6.57
CA LEU A 15 7.06 8.11 -6.05
C LEU A 15 7.01 8.87 -4.71
N GLU A 16 6.78 10.17 -4.75
CA GLU A 16 6.57 10.98 -3.54
C GLU A 16 5.11 10.95 -3.02
N LEU A 17 4.93 10.68 -1.72
CA LEU A 17 3.61 10.58 -1.04
C LEU A 17 2.64 11.73 -1.35
N PHE A 18 3.14 12.97 -1.34
CA PHE A 18 2.31 14.17 -1.49
C PHE A 18 2.01 14.53 -2.95
N LYS A 19 2.72 13.95 -3.92
CA LYS A 19 2.55 14.24 -5.34
C LYS A 19 1.85 13.11 -6.08
N HIS A 20 2.19 11.88 -5.75
CA HIS A 20 1.79 10.70 -6.51
C HIS A 20 0.76 9.89 -5.73
N HIS A 21 -0.44 10.43 -5.62
CA HIS A 21 -1.57 9.73 -5.02
C HIS A 21 -2.83 9.85 -5.89
N GLY A 22 -3.72 8.88 -5.77
CA GLY A 22 -4.91 8.78 -6.59
C GLY A 22 -6.07 8.17 -5.84
N ARG A 23 -7.27 8.34 -6.39
CA ARG A 23 -8.48 7.78 -5.81
C ARG A 23 -9.48 7.41 -6.89
N ILE A 24 -10.05 6.22 -6.79
CA ILE A 24 -11.18 5.77 -7.61
C ILE A 24 -12.36 5.59 -6.68
N LYS A 25 -13.44 6.32 -6.93
CA LYS A 25 -14.64 6.28 -6.10
C LYS A 25 -15.87 6.00 -6.95
N SER A 26 -16.72 5.09 -6.47
CA SER A 26 -18.06 4.82 -7.01
C SER A 26 -19.08 4.85 -5.86
N GLU A 27 -20.34 4.51 -6.15
CA GLU A 27 -21.38 4.41 -5.12
C GLU A 27 -21.06 3.33 -4.07
N LEU A 28 -20.40 2.24 -4.47
CA LEU A 28 -20.16 1.07 -3.62
C LEU A 28 -18.69 0.87 -3.23
N PHE A 29 -17.76 1.56 -3.88
CA PHE A 29 -16.33 1.35 -3.67
C PHE A 29 -15.55 2.64 -3.52
N ASP A 30 -14.50 2.56 -2.70
CA ASP A 30 -13.57 3.64 -2.41
C ASP A 30 -12.15 3.10 -2.40
N ILE A 31 -11.40 3.37 -3.46
CA ILE A 31 -10.04 2.87 -3.64
C ILE A 31 -9.09 4.05 -3.56
N ALA A 32 -8.14 4.01 -2.64
CA ALA A 32 -7.06 4.97 -2.50
C ALA A 32 -5.73 4.32 -2.91
N VAL A 33 -4.90 5.06 -3.63
CA VAL A 33 -3.55 4.63 -4.02
C VAL A 33 -2.57 5.73 -3.64
N SER A 34 -1.47 5.35 -2.98
CA SER A 34 -0.37 6.26 -2.63
C SER A 34 0.96 5.68 -3.10
N GLY A 35 1.68 6.42 -3.93
CA GLY A 35 3.07 6.16 -4.25
C GLY A 35 3.97 6.68 -3.14
N VAL A 36 5.00 5.91 -2.76
CA VAL A 36 5.95 6.26 -1.70
C VAL A 36 7.38 5.88 -2.09
N GLN A 37 8.35 6.64 -1.61
CA GLN A 37 9.76 6.41 -1.89
C GLN A 37 10.48 5.77 -0.69
N SER A 38 9.97 5.96 0.52
CA SER A 38 10.57 5.44 1.76
C SER A 38 9.59 4.72 2.67
N LEU A 39 10.12 4.02 3.67
CA LEU A 39 9.34 3.39 4.73
C LEU A 39 8.57 4.43 5.57
N GLU A 40 9.19 5.58 5.90
CA GLU A 40 8.50 6.63 6.65
C GLU A 40 7.27 7.14 5.88
N GLU A 41 7.41 7.36 4.56
CA GLU A 41 6.29 7.75 3.71
C GLU A 41 5.21 6.66 3.66
N ALA A 42 5.59 5.38 3.61
CA ALA A 42 4.64 4.27 3.66
C ALA A 42 3.86 4.24 4.99
N ILE A 43 4.52 4.48 6.12
CA ILE A 43 3.89 4.58 7.44
C ILE A 43 2.91 5.75 7.47
N MET A 44 3.34 6.93 7.00
CA MET A 44 2.47 8.11 6.92
C MET A 44 1.24 7.84 6.04
N ALA A 45 1.41 7.21 4.88
CA ALA A 45 0.33 6.82 3.99
C ALA A 45 -0.66 5.86 4.66
N ALA A 46 -0.16 4.84 5.36
CA ALA A 46 -0.99 3.86 6.05
C ALA A 46 -1.81 4.49 7.18
N GLN A 47 -1.20 5.37 7.98
CA GLN A 47 -1.89 6.14 9.01
C GLN A 47 -2.96 7.08 8.42
N GLU A 48 -2.65 7.72 7.30
CA GLU A 48 -3.60 8.57 6.57
C GLU A 48 -4.81 7.77 6.09
N MET A 49 -4.58 6.57 5.54
CA MET A 49 -5.63 5.65 5.11
C MET A 49 -6.54 5.21 6.26
N LEU A 50 -6.01 5.04 7.49
CA LEU A 50 -6.84 4.79 8.67
C LEU A 50 -7.80 5.94 8.97
N THR A 51 -7.34 7.19 8.86
CA THR A 51 -8.23 8.36 9.06
C THR A 51 -9.37 8.39 8.06
N ARG A 52 -9.13 7.84 6.86
CA ARG A 52 -10.13 7.69 5.81
C ARG A 52 -11.02 6.47 6.00
N ARG A 53 -10.78 5.61 6.99
CA ARG A 53 -11.45 4.32 7.23
C ARG A 53 -11.34 3.36 6.04
N ILE A 54 -10.16 3.30 5.43
CA ILE A 54 -9.81 2.15 4.58
C ILE A 54 -9.92 0.87 5.42
N GLU A 55 -10.40 -0.21 4.80
CA GLU A 55 -10.68 -1.48 5.49
C GLU A 55 -9.55 -2.50 5.33
N VAL A 56 -8.70 -2.34 4.32
CA VAL A 56 -7.55 -3.19 4.01
C VAL A 56 -6.49 -2.39 3.28
N ILE A 57 -5.21 -2.66 3.56
CA ILE A 57 -4.08 -2.03 2.88
C ILE A 57 -3.22 -3.11 2.20
N GLU A 58 -2.95 -2.95 0.91
CA GLU A 58 -2.03 -3.79 0.15
C GLU A 58 -0.73 -3.03 -0.16
N LEU A 59 0.40 -3.66 0.20
CA LEU A 59 1.75 -3.18 -0.03
C LEU A 59 2.29 -3.77 -1.34
N CYS A 60 2.61 -2.90 -2.29
CA CYS A 60 3.09 -3.21 -3.63
C CYS A 60 4.47 -2.57 -3.89
N GLY A 61 5.22 -3.07 -4.89
CA GLY A 61 6.49 -2.44 -5.29
C GLY A 61 7.71 -2.90 -4.48
N GLY A 62 7.70 -4.14 -3.98
CA GLY A 62 8.89 -4.75 -3.37
C GLY A 62 9.14 -4.33 -1.92
N PHE A 63 8.08 -4.14 -1.14
CA PHE A 63 8.22 -4.10 0.31
C PHE A 63 8.84 -5.41 0.84
N SER A 64 9.71 -5.31 1.85
CA SER A 64 10.25 -6.46 2.57
C SER A 64 9.28 -6.93 3.66
N ALA A 65 9.54 -8.10 4.24
CA ALA A 65 8.76 -8.59 5.38
C ALA A 65 8.98 -7.74 6.63
N GLU A 66 10.20 -7.22 6.82
CA GLU A 66 10.56 -6.32 7.91
C GLU A 66 9.83 -4.99 7.79
N GLU A 67 9.82 -4.38 6.59
CA GLU A 67 9.09 -3.14 6.34
C GLU A 67 7.58 -3.31 6.58
N GLU A 68 6.99 -4.42 6.14
CA GLU A 68 5.59 -4.75 6.43
C GLU A 68 5.32 -4.81 7.94
N ALA A 69 6.19 -5.47 8.70
CA ALA A 69 6.05 -5.57 10.15
C ALA A 69 6.12 -4.20 10.84
N GLN A 70 7.04 -3.33 10.39
CA GLN A 70 7.16 -1.97 10.91
C GLN A 70 5.93 -1.11 10.61
N ILE A 71 5.37 -1.22 9.40
CA ILE A 71 4.13 -0.50 9.05
C ILE A 71 2.96 -1.03 9.90
N ARG A 72 2.86 -2.36 10.04
CA ARG A 72 1.83 -3.01 10.87
C ARG A 72 1.87 -2.55 12.32
N GLU A 73 3.06 -2.48 12.90
CA GLU A 73 3.28 -1.95 14.25
C GLU A 73 2.86 -0.46 14.33
N ALA A 74 3.30 0.37 13.38
CA ALA A 74 3.02 1.80 13.37
C ALA A 74 1.52 2.15 13.20
N ILE A 75 0.73 1.24 12.60
CA ILE A 75 -0.72 1.35 12.53
C ILE A 75 -1.45 0.54 13.61
N ASN A 76 -0.74 -0.01 14.60
CA ASN A 76 -1.26 -0.88 15.67
C ASN A 76 -2.20 -2.00 15.15
N ASP A 77 -1.90 -2.58 13.99
CA ASP A 77 -2.66 -3.67 13.36
C ASP A 77 -4.18 -3.39 13.21
N HIS A 78 -4.59 -2.11 13.07
CA HIS A 78 -6.01 -1.72 13.01
C HIS A 78 -6.75 -2.28 11.79
N VAL A 79 -6.04 -2.49 10.68
CA VAL A 79 -6.59 -3.05 9.44
C VAL A 79 -5.64 -4.11 8.90
N PRO A 80 -6.15 -5.13 8.20
CA PRO A 80 -5.30 -6.13 7.55
C PRO A 80 -4.32 -5.46 6.59
N LEU A 81 -3.04 -5.77 6.75
CA LEU A 81 -2.00 -5.52 5.77
C LEU A 81 -1.72 -6.79 4.97
N GLY A 82 -1.78 -6.67 3.65
CA GLY A 82 -1.29 -7.67 2.71
C GLY A 82 -0.05 -7.14 1.98
N ARG A 83 0.90 -8.02 1.68
CA ARG A 83 2.08 -7.69 0.88
C ARG A 83 2.12 -8.51 -0.39
N VAL A 84 2.16 -7.84 -1.53
CA VAL A 84 2.20 -8.48 -2.84
C VAL A 84 3.60 -9.02 -3.09
N GLN A 85 3.68 -10.32 -3.39
CA GLN A 85 4.91 -11.00 -3.78
C GLN A 85 4.68 -11.72 -5.10
N TYR A 86 5.61 -11.55 -6.04
CA TYR A 86 5.65 -12.37 -7.24
C TYR A 86 6.10 -13.78 -6.90
N ARG A 87 5.58 -14.75 -7.65
CA ARG A 87 6.10 -16.13 -7.62
C ARG A 87 7.57 -16.10 -7.97
N GLU A 88 8.37 -16.99 -7.38
CA GLU A 88 9.83 -17.03 -7.58
C GLU A 88 10.22 -16.99 -9.07
N GLN A 89 9.54 -17.78 -9.91
CA GLN A 89 9.76 -17.84 -11.36
C GLN A 89 9.45 -16.54 -12.12
N ASP A 90 8.68 -15.63 -11.55
CA ASP A 90 8.26 -14.38 -12.19
C ASP A 90 9.06 -13.17 -11.71
N GLN A 91 9.88 -13.30 -10.66
CA GLN A 91 10.67 -12.19 -10.10
C GLN A 91 11.65 -11.58 -11.12
N SER A 92 12.29 -12.42 -11.95
CA SER A 92 13.19 -11.98 -13.01
C SER A 92 12.48 -11.41 -14.25
N ARG A 93 11.14 -11.48 -14.30
CA ARG A 93 10.32 -10.96 -15.41
C ARG A 93 9.81 -9.54 -15.16
N VAL A 94 9.94 -9.05 -13.92
CA VAL A 94 9.47 -7.72 -13.52
C VAL A 94 10.36 -6.61 -14.10
N ASP A 95 11.60 -6.94 -14.48
CA ASP A 95 12.54 -6.06 -15.18
C ASP A 95 12.24 -5.92 -16.69
N TRP A 96 10.97 -6.04 -17.11
CA TRP A 96 10.59 -5.90 -18.52
C TRP A 96 10.80 -4.43 -18.98
N PRO A 97 11.52 -4.20 -20.09
CA PRO A 97 11.90 -2.86 -20.55
C PRO A 97 10.73 -1.97 -20.95
#